data_AF-A0A1V4RNH4-F1
#
_entry.id   AF-A0A1V4RNH4-F1
#
_cell.length_a   1.000
_cell.length_b   1.000
_cell.length_c   1.000
_cell.angle_alpha   90.00
_cell.angle_beta   90.00
_cell.angle_gamma   90.00
#
_symmetry.space_group_name_H-M   'P 1'
#
loop_
_entity.id
_entity.type
_entity.pdbx_description
1 polymer ?
#
loop_
_entity_poly.entity_id
_entity_poly.type
_entity_poly.pdbx_seq_one_letter_code
_entity_poly.pdbx_strand_id
1 'polypeptide(L)'
;MKVRVLYNPDKTVSIIYPVPASRRSKETEEEWLSRVFVKANPQELPFEDMDASELPETREKRNLWRGEKGKKIWIEKAATQ
;
A
#
# COMPACT_ATOMS: atom_id res chain seq x y z
N MET A 1 5.26 -8.77 3.47
CA MET A 1 4.26 -9.01 2.40
C MET A 1 4.06 -7.72 1.64
N LYS A 2 4.19 -7.72 0.32
CA LYS A 2 4.16 -6.47 -0.48
C LYS A 2 2.74 -5.91 -0.61
N VAL A 3 2.60 -4.62 -0.36
CA VAL A 3 1.35 -3.85 -0.51
C VAL A 3 1.58 -2.70 -1.49
N ARG A 4 0.51 -2.21 -2.11
CA ARG A 4 0.57 -1.06 -3.02
C ARG A 4 -0.24 0.09 -2.46
N VAL A 5 0.36 1.25 -2.42
CA VAL A 5 -0.25 2.48 -1.94
C VAL A 5 -0.53 3.38 -3.14
N LEU A 6 -1.79 3.76 -3.34
CA LEU A 6 -2.26 4.62 -4.42
C LEU A 6 -2.49 6.03 -3.89
N TYR A 7 -2.03 7.04 -4.64
CA TYR A 7 -2.23 8.45 -4.32
C TYR A 7 -3.39 9.00 -5.16
N ASN A 8 -4.52 9.25 -4.51
CA ASN A 8 -5.70 9.77 -5.17
C ASN A 8 -5.56 11.30 -5.44
N PRO A 9 -6.24 11.84 -6.48
CA PRO A 9 -6.21 13.28 -6.78
C PRO A 9 -6.77 14.17 -5.66
N ASP A 10 -7.66 13.62 -4.82
CA ASP A 10 -8.28 14.29 -3.66
C ASP A 10 -7.37 14.35 -2.42
N LYS A 11 -6.08 13.98 -2.57
CA LYS A 11 -5.07 13.87 -1.50
C LYS A 11 -5.34 12.74 -0.51
N THR A 12 -6.30 11.86 -0.78
CA THR A 12 -6.47 10.63 0.00
C THR A 12 -5.51 9.54 -0.49
N VAL A 13 -5.36 8.52 0.33
CA VAL A 13 -4.49 7.38 0.05
C VAL A 13 -5.31 6.11 0.13
N SER A 14 -5.16 5.25 -0.89
CA SER A 14 -5.77 3.92 -0.90
C SER A 14 -4.67 2.86 -0.79
N ILE A 15 -4.85 1.88 0.09
CA ILE A 15 -3.88 0.80 0.29
C ILE A 15 -4.48 -0.48 -0.27
N ILE A 16 -3.79 -1.09 -1.22
CA ILE A 16 -4.12 -2.39 -1.77
C ILE A 16 -3.32 -3.44 -1.01
N TYR A 17 -4.03 -4.20 -0.18
CA TYR A 17 -3.51 -5.33 0.56
C TYR A 17 -3.97 -6.62 -0.13
N PRO A 18 -3.10 -7.33 -0.88
CA PRO A 18 -3.46 -8.60 -1.49
C PRO A 18 -3.88 -9.59 -0.41
N VAL A 19 -4.88 -10.44 -0.65
CA VAL A 19 -5.24 -11.47 0.34
C VAL A 19 -4.57 -12.77 -0.08
N PRO A 20 -3.72 -13.44 0.74
CA PRO A 20 -3.00 -14.65 0.33
C PRO A 20 -3.89 -15.74 -0.26
N ALA A 21 -5.13 -15.87 0.22
CA ALA A 21 -6.14 -16.79 -0.30
C ALA A 21 -6.56 -16.52 -1.76
N SER A 22 -6.27 -15.33 -2.30
CA SER A 22 -6.53 -14.97 -3.70
C SER A 22 -5.45 -15.44 -4.68
N ARG A 23 -4.39 -16.08 -4.16
CA ARG A 23 -3.28 -16.61 -4.95
C ARG A 23 -3.72 -17.89 -5.68
N ARG A 24 -3.44 -17.95 -6.98
CA ARG A 24 -3.75 -19.14 -7.80
C ARG A 24 -2.64 -20.20 -7.64
N SER A 25 -3.01 -21.49 -7.68
CA SER A 25 -2.13 -22.62 -7.36
C SER A 25 -0.86 -22.78 -8.21
N LYS A 26 -0.76 -22.08 -9.36
CA LYS A 26 0.40 -22.13 -10.26
C LYS A 26 1.06 -20.77 -10.50
N GLU A 27 0.60 -19.72 -9.82
CA GLU A 27 1.16 -18.39 -10.04
C GLU A 27 2.30 -18.11 -9.03
N THR A 28 3.35 -17.49 -9.55
CA THR A 28 4.44 -16.95 -8.73
C THR A 28 3.93 -15.78 -7.90
N GLU A 29 4.68 -15.40 -6.87
CA GLU A 29 4.31 -14.24 -6.05
C GLU A 29 4.26 -12.95 -6.89
N GLU A 30 5.19 -12.77 -7.81
CA GLU A 30 5.22 -11.61 -8.70
C GLU A 30 4.01 -11.56 -9.64
N GLU A 31 3.63 -12.69 -10.25
CA GLU A 31 2.45 -12.77 -11.12
C GLU A 31 1.16 -12.50 -10.35
N TRP A 32 1.05 -13.05 -9.13
CA TRP A 32 -0.07 -12.79 -8.24
C TRP A 32 -0.22 -11.31 -7.92
N LEU A 33 0.87 -10.71 -7.41
CA LEU A 33 0.90 -9.31 -6.99
C LEU A 33 0.64 -8.39 -8.18
N SER A 34 1.28 -8.64 -9.32
CA SER A 34 1.06 -7.89 -10.55
C SER A 34 -0.42 -7.92 -10.97
N ARG A 35 -1.03 -9.11 -11.01
CA ARG A 35 -2.45 -9.28 -11.33
C ARG A 35 -3.37 -8.54 -10.37
N VAL A 36 -3.12 -8.64 -9.06
CA VAL A 36 -3.92 -7.96 -8.03
C VAL A 36 -3.78 -6.45 -8.15
N PHE A 37 -2.55 -5.95 -8.27
CA PHE A 37 -2.27 -4.53 -8.31
C PHE A 37 -2.77 -3.86 -9.60
N VAL A 38 -2.66 -4.52 -10.76
CA VAL A 38 -3.22 -4.04 -12.02
C VAL A 38 -4.74 -3.95 -11.92
N LYS A 39 -5.40 -4.99 -11.39
CA LYS A 39 -6.86 -4.99 -11.21
C LYS A 39 -7.33 -3.91 -10.22
N ALA A 40 -6.53 -3.62 -9.19
CA ALA A 40 -6.86 -2.66 -8.15
C ALA A 40 -6.54 -1.20 -8.54
N ASN A 41 -5.71 -0.97 -9.56
CA ASN A 41 -5.39 0.36 -10.08
C ASN A 41 -5.69 0.49 -11.58
N PRO A 42 -6.97 0.38 -12.00
CA PRO A 42 -7.34 0.46 -13.41
C PRO A 42 -7.14 1.85 -14.03
N GLN A 43 -6.95 2.89 -13.20
CA GLN A 43 -6.77 4.28 -13.62
C GLN A 43 -5.29 4.69 -13.69
N GLU A 44 -4.36 3.75 -13.47
CA GLU A 44 -2.92 4.01 -13.45
C GLU A 44 -2.53 5.18 -12.53
N LEU A 45 -3.22 5.29 -11.38
CA LEU A 45 -2.92 6.30 -10.38
C LEU A 45 -1.46 6.17 -9.93
N PRO A 46 -0.78 7.28 -9.60
CA PRO A 46 0.54 7.24 -9.00
C PRO A 46 0.50 6.30 -7.80
N PHE A 47 1.46 5.38 -7.75
CA PHE A 47 1.50 4.37 -6.72
C PHE A 47 2.93 4.13 -6.23
N GLU A 48 3.01 3.52 -5.06
CA GLU A 48 4.25 3.03 -4.51
C GLU A 48 4.04 1.66 -3.88
N ASP A 49 5.03 0.80 -4.01
CA ASP A 49 5.04 -0.48 -3.34
C ASP A 49 5.89 -0.42 -2.07
N MET A 50 5.38 -0.97 -0.97
CA MET A 50 6.07 -1.06 0.32
C MET A 50 5.75 -2.38 1.03
N ASP A 51 6.43 -2.67 2.13
CA ASP A 51 6.10 -3.84 2.93
C ASP A 51 4.90 -3.57 3.84
N ALA A 52 4.03 -4.56 4.02
CA ALA A 52 2.90 -4.51 4.94
C ALA A 52 3.31 -4.15 6.38
N SER A 53 4.53 -4.49 6.80
CA SER A 53 5.08 -4.13 8.11
C SER A 53 5.36 -2.63 8.27
N GLU A 54 5.45 -1.88 7.17
CA GLU A 54 5.57 -0.42 7.17
C GLU A 54 4.20 0.27 7.30
N LEU A 55 3.10 -0.50 7.22
CA LEU A 55 1.74 -0.02 7.46
C LEU A 55 1.44 0.08 8.97
N PRO A 56 0.54 0.99 9.38
CA PRO A 56 0.18 1.19 10.76
C PRO A 56 -0.68 0.02 11.17
N GLU A 57 -0.25 -0.65 12.21
CA GLU A 57 -0.93 -1.85 12.74
C GLU A 57 -2.33 -1.54 13.28
N THR A 58 -2.61 -0.27 13.61
CA THR A 58 -3.88 0.15 14.22
C THR A 58 -4.53 1.32 13.48
N ARG A 59 -5.88 1.35 13.52
CA ARG A 59 -6.70 2.42 12.93
C ARG A 59 -6.33 3.82 13.46
N GLU A 60 -5.89 3.90 14.71
CA GLU A 60 -5.54 5.13 15.42
C GLU A 60 -4.22 5.73 14.92
N LYS A 61 -3.27 4.88 14.55
CA LYS A 61 -1.97 5.29 14.01
C LYS A 61 -2.04 5.77 12.55
N ARG A 62 -3.20 5.67 11.89
CA ARG A 62 -3.42 6.22 10.53
C ARG A 62 -3.24 7.72 10.49
N ASN A 63 -3.52 8.44 11.58
CA ASN A 63 -3.34 9.89 11.65
C ASN A 63 -1.86 10.32 11.66
N LEU A 64 -0.95 9.37 11.94
CA LEU A 64 0.51 9.56 11.92
C LEU A 64 1.11 9.37 10.52
N TRP A 65 0.26 9.05 9.54
CA TRP A 65 0.69 8.94 8.15
C TRP A 65 1.01 10.31 7.61
N ARG A 66 2.20 10.39 7.02
CA ARG A 66 2.63 11.51 6.20
C ARG A 66 3.04 10.95 4.86
N GLY A 67 2.61 11.59 3.80
CA GLY A 67 2.98 11.23 2.46
C GLY A 67 2.79 12.44 1.57
N GLU A 68 3.86 12.86 0.91
CA GLU A 68 3.75 13.79 -0.21
C GLU A 68 3.73 12.99 -1.51
N LYS A 69 2.99 13.48 -2.51
CA LYS A 69 2.93 12.87 -3.84
C LYS A 69 4.36 12.67 -4.37
N GLY A 70 4.77 11.41 -4.56
CA GLY A 70 6.08 11.04 -5.08
C GLY A 70 7.23 10.98 -4.05
N LYS A 71 6.96 11.06 -2.73
CA LYS A 71 8.01 11.01 -1.68
C LYS A 71 7.87 9.86 -0.68
N LYS A 72 7.18 8.77 -1.05
CA LYS A 72 6.81 7.68 -0.14
C LYS A 72 5.84 8.12 0.97
N ILE A 73 5.10 7.17 1.50
CA ILE A 73 4.40 7.37 2.77
C ILE A 73 5.33 6.89 3.87
N TRP A 74 5.50 7.70 4.90
CA TRP A 74 6.21 7.32 6.11
C TRP A 74 5.32 7.50 7.32
N ILE A 75 5.58 6.69 8.35
CA ILE A 75 5.00 6.89 9.66
C ILE A 75 5.88 7.86 10.41
N GLU A 76 5.32 9.00 10.80
CA GLU A 76 5.95 9.88 11.77
C GLU A 76 5.95 9.13 13.12
N LYS A 77 7.08 8.51 13.48
CA LYS A 77 7.25 7.96 14.82
C LYS A 77 7.21 9.15 15.78
N ALA A 78 6.14 9.26 16.56
CA ALA A 78 6.07 10.21 17.65
C ALA A 78 7.36 10.05 18.47
N ALA A 79 8.16 11.11 18.54
CA ALA A 79 9.42 11.09 19.27
C ALA A 79 9.12 10.67 20.70
N THR A 80 9.56 9.46 21.06
CA THR A 80 9.58 9.05 22.46
C THR A 80 10.63 9.93 23.13
N GLN A 81 10.17 10.93 23.90
CA GLN A 81 11.00 11.62 24.89
C GLN A 81 11.25 10.71 26.08
#